data_AF-A0A2E8WI09-F1
#
_entry.id   AF-A0A2E8WI09-F1
#
_cell.length_a   1.000
_cell.length_b   1.000
_cell.length_c   1.000
_cell.angle_alpha   90.00
_cell.angle_beta   90.00
_cell.angle_gamma   90.00
#
_symmetry.space_group_name_H-M   'P 1'
#
loop_
_entity.id
_entity.type
_entity.pdbx_description
1 polymer ?
#
loop_
_entity_poly.entity_id
_entity_poly.type
_entity_poly.pdbx_seq_one_letter_code
_entity_poly.pdbx_strand_id
1 'polypeptide(L)'
;MNSLNQVGHAPLFDPKTGTTIIEPLGNDEGWWAGAPSAIFDPESGNYYLYYRLRRPRGLELERGGECVIAESDDGISFTPIWSAKKTEFCSDSMERSALVKGLDGSWRLFISYTDPEHKMWRTDMMEADSPDGFKPSESQLLFDPADMGIEGIKDPYVYTVGGVYHMILSYATRIENLQADREGDLHATADAYNTGLTVSRTGLATSIDGRHFEWQRDIFSPTGEGWDAWCRRICSAVYLDGVYTAFYDGASDVSGNYEERTGILSGTDIRSLKCLTPDGPILTSAHATGSLRYVDALQFPDRIHYYYEYARPDGAHELRLNVVALS
;
A
#
# COMPACT_ATOMS: atom_id res chain seq x y z
N MET A 1 -4.47 -31.37 13.76
CA MET A 1 -3.28 -31.43 14.64
C MET A 1 -2.16 -30.71 13.94
N ASN A 2 -1.85 -29.47 14.34
CA ASN A 2 -0.60 -28.81 13.96
C ASN A 2 0.40 -29.02 15.10
N SER A 3 1.41 -29.87 14.87
CA SER A 3 2.58 -29.97 15.73
C SER A 3 3.79 -30.29 14.84
N LEU A 4 4.59 -29.24 14.59
CA LEU A 4 6.01 -29.28 14.21
C LEU A 4 6.67 -27.95 14.65
N ASN A 5 6.55 -27.58 15.94
CA ASN A 5 7.21 -26.42 16.59
C ASN A 5 7.23 -25.09 15.78
N GLN A 6 6.09 -24.64 15.27
CA GLN A 6 5.93 -23.33 14.61
C GLN A 6 4.95 -22.48 15.41
N VAL A 7 5.29 -21.21 15.67
CA VAL A 7 4.52 -20.26 16.47
C VAL A 7 4.48 -18.93 15.72
N GLY A 8 3.31 -18.27 15.69
CA GLY A 8 3.18 -16.90 15.17
C GLY A 8 3.41 -16.71 13.66
N HIS A 9 3.30 -17.78 12.87
CA HIS A 9 3.41 -17.72 11.41
C HIS A 9 2.03 -17.48 10.78
N ALA A 10 1.85 -16.37 10.07
CA ALA A 10 0.61 -16.14 9.33
C ALA A 10 0.49 -17.12 8.15
N PRO A 11 -0.60 -17.88 8.02
CA PRO A 11 -0.75 -18.82 6.93
C PRO A 11 -0.84 -18.09 5.58
N LEU A 12 -0.18 -18.63 4.56
CA LEU A 12 -0.27 -18.10 3.20
C LEU A 12 -1.53 -18.63 2.49
N PHE A 13 -1.81 -18.06 1.31
CA PHE A 13 -2.90 -18.44 0.44
C PHE A 13 -2.38 -18.84 -0.95
N ASP A 14 -3.20 -19.56 -1.72
CA ASP A 14 -2.94 -19.78 -3.15
C ASP A 14 -3.63 -18.69 -3.97
N PRO A 15 -2.87 -17.75 -4.58
CA PRO A 15 -3.44 -16.66 -5.37
C PRO A 15 -4.31 -17.13 -6.53
N LYS A 16 -4.11 -18.35 -7.06
CA LYS A 16 -4.94 -18.89 -8.15
C LYS A 16 -6.40 -19.07 -7.75
N THR A 17 -6.64 -19.27 -6.46
CA THR A 17 -7.97 -19.52 -5.89
C THR A 17 -8.68 -18.25 -5.40
N GLY A 18 -8.05 -17.07 -5.53
CA GLY A 18 -8.65 -15.81 -5.08
C GLY A 18 -9.94 -15.45 -5.80
N THR A 19 -10.78 -14.66 -5.15
CA THR A 19 -12.00 -14.10 -5.77
C THR A 19 -11.72 -12.68 -6.19
N THR A 20 -12.02 -12.31 -7.44
CA THR A 20 -12.01 -10.90 -7.87
C THR A 20 -13.13 -10.16 -7.14
N ILE A 21 -12.78 -9.10 -6.43
CA ILE A 21 -13.76 -8.24 -5.74
C ILE A 21 -13.94 -6.90 -6.45
N ILE A 22 -12.91 -6.38 -7.13
CA ILE A 22 -13.00 -5.15 -7.93
C ILE A 22 -12.28 -5.37 -9.25
N GLU A 23 -13.03 -5.20 -10.34
CA GLU A 23 -12.52 -5.27 -11.71
C GLU A 23 -11.85 -3.95 -12.13
N PRO A 24 -10.76 -3.99 -12.93
CA PRO A 24 -10.27 -2.79 -13.60
C PRO A 24 -11.31 -2.25 -14.59
N LEU A 25 -11.21 -0.96 -14.90
CA LEU A 25 -12.12 -0.29 -15.85
C LEU A 25 -11.89 -0.69 -17.32
N GLY A 26 -10.83 -1.44 -17.62
CA GLY A 26 -10.46 -1.89 -18.94
C GLY A 26 -9.65 -3.19 -18.90
N ASN A 27 -9.44 -3.80 -20.06
CA ASN A 27 -8.91 -5.16 -20.21
C ASN A 27 -7.59 -5.18 -20.99
N ASP A 28 -6.63 -4.34 -20.61
CA ASP A 28 -5.32 -4.26 -21.23
C ASP A 28 -4.28 -3.68 -20.25
N GLU A 29 -3.00 -3.65 -20.64
CA GLU A 29 -1.91 -3.08 -19.86
C GLU A 29 -2.24 -1.67 -19.36
N GLY A 30 -2.01 -1.46 -18.07
CA GLY A 30 -2.17 -0.16 -17.42
C GLY A 30 -3.57 0.16 -16.89
N TRP A 31 -4.55 -0.71 -17.10
CA TRP A 31 -5.85 -0.64 -16.44
C TRP A 31 -5.80 -1.39 -15.11
N TRP A 32 -5.81 -0.69 -13.98
CA TRP A 32 -5.64 -1.31 -12.66
C TRP A 32 -6.77 -0.91 -11.70
N ALA A 33 -7.33 -1.89 -10.99
CA ALA A 33 -8.06 -1.69 -9.74
C ALA A 33 -7.23 -2.33 -8.62
N GLY A 34 -6.86 -1.56 -7.60
CA GLY A 34 -5.81 -2.01 -6.70
C GLY A 34 -5.47 -1.08 -5.55
N ALA A 35 -4.26 -1.26 -5.01
CA ALA A 35 -3.75 -0.50 -3.88
C ALA A 35 -4.70 -0.44 -2.66
N PRO A 36 -5.16 -1.59 -2.12
CA PRO A 36 -6.23 -1.61 -1.12
C PRO A 36 -5.80 -1.15 0.28
N SER A 37 -6.79 -0.70 1.04
CA SER A 37 -6.77 -0.65 2.51
C SER A 37 -8.15 -1.08 3.02
N ALA A 38 -8.21 -2.23 3.67
CA ALA A 38 -9.42 -2.86 4.18
C ALA A 38 -9.45 -2.79 5.71
N ILE A 39 -10.61 -2.42 6.27
CA ILE A 39 -10.87 -2.46 7.70
C ILE A 39 -12.25 -3.04 7.97
N PHE A 40 -12.45 -3.59 9.17
CA PHE A 40 -13.75 -4.02 9.66
C PHE A 40 -14.12 -3.21 10.89
N ASP A 41 -15.30 -2.60 10.90
CA ASP A 41 -15.82 -1.85 12.03
C ASP A 41 -16.81 -2.72 12.81
N PRO A 42 -16.46 -3.23 14.00
CA PRO A 42 -17.36 -4.08 14.77
C PRO A 42 -18.61 -3.35 15.29
N GLU A 43 -18.61 -2.02 15.33
CA GLU A 43 -19.77 -1.23 15.75
C GLU A 43 -20.88 -1.24 14.69
N SER A 44 -20.52 -1.03 13.42
CA SER A 44 -21.48 -1.11 12.31
C SER A 44 -21.69 -2.54 11.81
N GLY A 45 -20.72 -3.43 12.04
CA GLY A 45 -20.71 -4.79 11.49
C GLY A 45 -20.29 -4.86 10.03
N ASN A 46 -19.72 -3.78 9.48
CA ASN A 46 -19.37 -3.67 8.07
C ASN A 46 -17.85 -3.70 7.83
N TYR A 47 -17.49 -4.21 6.66
CA TYR A 47 -16.20 -4.04 6.04
C TYR A 47 -16.19 -2.73 5.26
N TYR A 48 -15.06 -2.05 5.28
CA TYR A 48 -14.78 -0.91 4.41
C TYR A 48 -13.49 -1.14 3.65
N LEU A 49 -13.50 -0.77 2.38
CA LEU A 49 -12.38 -0.96 1.47
C LEU A 49 -12.10 0.33 0.73
N TYR A 50 -10.90 0.88 0.95
CA TYR A 50 -10.31 1.83 0.02
C TYR A 50 -9.69 1.08 -1.15
N TYR A 51 -9.84 1.60 -2.37
CA TYR A 51 -9.07 1.17 -3.53
C TYR A 51 -8.88 2.31 -4.53
N ARG A 52 -7.92 2.14 -5.43
CA ARG A 52 -7.62 3.09 -6.51
C ARG A 52 -7.95 2.50 -7.87
N LEU A 53 -8.48 3.34 -8.75
CA LEU A 53 -8.65 3.06 -10.17
C LEU A 53 -7.59 3.79 -11.00
N ARG A 54 -6.85 3.02 -11.81
CA ARG A 54 -5.81 3.51 -12.70
C ARG A 54 -6.19 3.30 -14.16
N ARG A 55 -5.88 4.30 -14.98
CA ARG A 55 -5.96 4.23 -16.45
C ARG A 55 -4.58 4.37 -17.10
N PRO A 56 -4.37 3.83 -18.31
CA PRO A 56 -3.17 4.07 -19.10
C PRO A 56 -2.88 5.57 -19.31
N ARG A 57 -1.61 5.90 -19.56
CA ARG A 57 -1.20 7.25 -19.96
C ARG A 57 -1.81 7.63 -21.32
N GLY A 58 -2.11 8.91 -21.50
CA GLY A 58 -2.77 9.50 -22.66
C GLY A 58 -4.29 9.59 -22.57
N LEU A 59 -4.91 9.07 -21.50
CA LEU A 59 -6.36 9.08 -21.30
C LEU A 59 -6.82 10.17 -20.31
N GLU A 60 -8.10 10.51 -20.36
CA GLU A 60 -8.72 11.32 -19.30
C GLU A 60 -8.62 10.56 -17.96
N LEU A 61 -8.21 11.25 -16.90
CA LEU A 61 -7.92 10.64 -15.60
C LEU A 61 -6.89 9.48 -15.70
N GLU A 62 -5.87 9.64 -16.56
CA GLU A 62 -4.72 8.72 -16.64
C GLU A 62 -4.01 8.53 -15.29
N ARG A 63 -3.23 7.45 -15.19
CA ARG A 63 -2.57 7.00 -13.96
C ARG A 63 -3.61 6.84 -12.85
N GLY A 64 -3.25 7.05 -11.58
CA GLY A 64 -4.18 7.00 -10.46
C GLY A 64 -5.14 8.17 -10.53
N GLY A 65 -6.22 7.99 -11.29
CA GLY A 65 -7.18 9.04 -11.60
C GLY A 65 -8.27 9.20 -10.55
N GLU A 66 -8.64 8.09 -9.90
CA GLU A 66 -9.77 8.00 -8.98
C GLU A 66 -9.41 7.10 -7.79
N CYS A 67 -9.91 7.46 -6.62
CA CYS A 67 -9.93 6.60 -5.44
C CYS A 67 -11.36 6.46 -4.93
N VAL A 68 -11.64 5.34 -4.28
CA VAL A 68 -12.97 4.94 -3.86
C VAL A 68 -12.90 4.34 -2.46
N ILE A 69 -13.91 4.62 -1.65
CA ILE A 69 -14.24 3.86 -0.45
C ILE A 69 -15.56 3.14 -0.70
N ALA A 70 -15.57 1.85 -0.44
CA ALA A 70 -16.75 1.00 -0.57
C ALA A 70 -17.03 0.25 0.73
N GLU A 71 -18.30 -0.08 0.97
CA GLU A 71 -18.77 -0.84 2.13
C GLU A 71 -19.26 -2.23 1.74
N SER A 72 -19.21 -3.18 2.67
CA SER A 72 -19.66 -4.55 2.48
C SER A 72 -20.07 -5.18 3.81
N ASP A 73 -21.04 -6.10 3.79
CA ASP A 73 -21.43 -6.91 4.95
C ASP A 73 -20.72 -8.28 5.00
N ASP A 74 -20.17 -8.76 3.88
CA ASP A 74 -19.51 -10.05 3.74
C ASP A 74 -18.00 -9.95 3.50
N GLY A 75 -17.48 -8.76 3.17
CA GLY A 75 -16.09 -8.51 2.81
C GLY A 75 -15.73 -8.96 1.39
N ILE A 76 -16.71 -9.29 0.56
CA ILE A 76 -16.55 -9.78 -0.81
C ILE A 76 -17.27 -8.85 -1.78
N SER A 77 -18.54 -8.57 -1.52
CA SER A 77 -19.42 -7.76 -2.35
C SER A 77 -19.41 -6.32 -1.83
N PHE A 78 -18.70 -5.43 -2.52
CA PHE A 78 -18.53 -4.04 -2.09
C PHE A 78 -19.40 -3.07 -2.89
N THR A 79 -20.04 -2.13 -2.17
CA THR A 79 -20.81 -1.01 -2.76
C THR A 79 -20.06 0.29 -2.52
N PRO A 80 -19.67 1.05 -3.57
CA PRO A 80 -19.04 2.36 -3.41
C PRO A 80 -19.92 3.33 -2.63
N ILE A 81 -19.36 3.98 -1.61
CA ILE A 81 -20.03 5.00 -0.79
C ILE A 81 -19.38 6.38 -0.90
N TRP A 82 -18.11 6.42 -1.31
CA TRP A 82 -17.38 7.66 -1.52
C TRP A 82 -16.33 7.50 -2.62
N SER A 83 -16.05 8.59 -3.32
CA SER A 83 -14.98 8.63 -4.31
C SER A 83 -14.42 10.04 -4.45
N ALA A 84 -13.15 10.14 -4.82
CA ALA A 84 -12.54 11.39 -5.25
C ALA A 84 -11.67 11.19 -6.49
N LYS A 85 -11.53 12.25 -7.28
CA LYS A 85 -10.67 12.33 -8.47
C LYS A 85 -9.38 13.07 -8.14
N LYS A 86 -8.29 12.71 -8.82
CA LYS A 86 -7.00 13.39 -8.68
C LYS A 86 -7.08 14.91 -8.93
N THR A 87 -8.03 15.33 -9.77
CA THR A 87 -8.29 16.75 -10.07
C THR A 87 -8.78 17.55 -8.88
N GLU A 88 -9.45 16.92 -7.91
CA GLU A 88 -9.90 17.58 -6.68
C GLU A 88 -8.74 17.87 -5.72
N PHE A 89 -7.60 17.21 -5.92
CA PHE A 89 -6.31 17.47 -5.25
C PHE A 89 -5.33 18.26 -6.13
N CYS A 90 -5.76 18.69 -7.33
CA CYS A 90 -4.87 19.27 -8.36
C CYS A 90 -3.66 18.39 -8.70
N SER A 91 -3.79 17.06 -8.55
CA SER A 91 -2.68 16.12 -8.60
C SER A 91 -2.56 15.42 -9.96
N ASP A 92 -1.33 15.04 -10.33
CA ASP A 92 -1.03 14.23 -11.52
C ASP A 92 -1.33 12.74 -11.33
N SER A 93 -1.27 12.23 -10.09
CA SER A 93 -1.65 10.85 -9.77
C SER A 93 -1.89 10.66 -8.27
N MET A 94 -2.76 9.71 -7.95
CA MET A 94 -2.97 9.16 -6.60
C MET A 94 -2.45 7.71 -6.53
N GLU A 95 -2.15 7.23 -5.33
CA GLU A 95 -1.70 5.86 -5.07
C GLU A 95 -2.40 5.27 -3.83
N ARG A 96 -1.79 4.28 -3.16
CA ARG A 96 -2.39 3.64 -1.98
C ARG A 96 -2.62 4.66 -0.87
N SER A 97 -3.71 4.49 -0.13
CA SER A 97 -4.09 5.31 1.02
C SER A 97 -4.54 4.40 2.16
N ALA A 98 -4.50 4.90 3.40
CA ALA A 98 -4.96 4.14 4.57
C ALA A 98 -6.27 4.73 5.10
N LEU A 99 -7.31 3.90 5.14
CA LEU A 99 -8.58 4.20 5.80
C LEU A 99 -8.53 3.70 7.25
N VAL A 100 -8.79 4.57 8.21
CA VAL A 100 -8.69 4.26 9.64
C VAL A 100 -9.87 4.83 10.39
N LYS A 101 -10.51 4.02 11.24
CA LYS A 101 -11.34 4.53 12.34
C LYS A 101 -10.45 4.72 13.55
N GLY A 102 -10.30 5.96 14.00
CA GLY A 102 -9.44 6.32 15.12
C GLY A 102 -9.89 5.70 16.44
N LEU A 103 -8.96 5.64 17.39
CA LEU A 103 -9.24 5.30 18.80
C LEU A 103 -10.22 6.28 19.47
N ASP A 104 -10.37 7.48 18.89
CA ASP A 104 -11.34 8.51 19.26
C ASP A 104 -12.68 8.40 18.51
N GLY A 105 -12.83 7.41 17.63
CA GLY A 105 -14.04 7.15 16.84
C GLY A 105 -14.13 7.93 15.52
N SER A 106 -13.29 8.96 15.31
CA SER A 106 -13.26 9.73 14.06
C SER A 106 -12.68 8.92 12.91
N TRP A 107 -13.25 9.07 11.71
CA TRP A 107 -12.73 8.48 10.50
C TRP A 107 -11.61 9.34 9.93
N ARG A 108 -10.53 8.67 9.48
CA ARG A 108 -9.36 9.30 8.87
C ARG A 108 -9.01 8.60 7.57
N LEU A 109 -8.71 9.38 6.55
CA LEU A 109 -8.10 8.90 5.32
C LEU A 109 -6.72 9.55 5.18
N PHE A 110 -5.67 8.73 5.30
CA PHE A 110 -4.30 9.14 5.01
C PHE A 110 -4.06 8.90 3.52
N ILE A 111 -4.12 9.98 2.74
CA ILE A 111 -4.12 9.92 1.28
C ILE A 111 -2.74 10.21 0.71
N SER A 112 -2.34 9.45 -0.30
CA SER A 112 -1.10 9.70 -1.03
C SER A 112 -1.33 10.11 -2.48
N TYR A 113 -0.69 11.20 -2.87
CA TYR A 113 -0.77 11.78 -4.21
C TYR A 113 0.46 12.64 -4.52
N THR A 114 0.66 12.95 -5.79
CA THR A 114 1.77 13.81 -6.22
C THR A 114 1.42 15.28 -5.96
N ASP A 115 2.30 16.00 -5.27
CA ASP A 115 2.15 17.42 -4.98
C ASP A 115 1.95 18.25 -6.28
N PRO A 116 1.00 19.19 -6.32
CA PRO A 116 0.73 20.00 -7.51
C PRO A 116 1.87 20.95 -7.90
N GLU A 117 2.66 21.45 -6.94
CA GLU A 117 3.71 22.45 -7.11
C GLU A 117 5.05 21.79 -7.48
N HIS A 118 5.56 20.89 -6.63
CA HIS A 118 6.89 20.30 -6.80
C HIS A 118 6.87 18.86 -7.32
N LYS A 119 5.69 18.29 -7.59
CA LYS A 119 5.50 17.00 -8.28
C LYS A 119 6.04 15.76 -7.56
N MET A 120 6.46 15.89 -6.31
CA MET A 120 6.90 14.76 -5.48
C MET A 120 5.70 14.11 -4.80
N TRP A 121 5.80 12.80 -4.54
CA TRP A 121 4.77 12.09 -3.77
C TRP A 121 4.75 12.57 -2.32
N ARG A 122 3.58 13.01 -1.84
CA ARG A 122 3.35 13.41 -0.46
C ARG A 122 2.24 12.58 0.17
N THR A 123 2.08 12.72 1.49
CA THR A 123 0.97 12.14 2.23
C THR A 123 0.24 13.23 3.01
N ASP A 124 -1.07 13.30 2.83
CA ASP A 124 -1.98 14.19 3.55
C ASP A 124 -2.96 13.35 4.38
N MET A 125 -3.68 14.02 5.29
CA MET A 125 -4.75 13.43 6.08
C MET A 125 -6.03 14.27 5.94
N MET A 126 -7.18 13.60 5.91
CA MET A 126 -8.48 14.22 6.08
C MET A 126 -9.30 13.45 7.13
N GLU A 127 -10.17 14.16 7.84
CA GLU A 127 -11.03 13.59 8.89
C GLU A 127 -12.50 13.74 8.51
N ALA A 128 -13.33 12.81 8.99
CA ALA A 128 -14.78 12.84 8.85
C ALA A 128 -15.48 12.09 10.01
N ASP A 129 -16.78 12.33 10.18
CA ASP A 129 -17.60 11.59 11.15
C ASP A 129 -18.01 10.20 10.64
N SER A 130 -17.87 9.95 9.34
CA SER A 130 -18.26 8.72 8.66
C SER A 130 -17.36 8.45 7.44
N PRO A 131 -17.23 7.20 6.97
CA PRO A 131 -16.33 6.85 5.87
C PRO A 131 -16.74 7.43 4.52
N ASP A 132 -17.98 7.92 4.39
CA ASP A 132 -18.50 8.61 3.22
C ASP A 132 -18.42 10.15 3.30
N GLY A 133 -17.96 10.69 4.44
CA GLY A 133 -17.99 12.12 4.74
C GLY A 133 -16.73 12.91 4.37
N PHE A 134 -15.71 12.27 3.80
CA PHE A 134 -14.43 12.92 3.51
C PHE A 134 -14.54 13.98 2.43
N LYS A 135 -13.75 15.06 2.56
CA LYS A 135 -13.71 16.16 1.60
C LYS A 135 -12.27 16.46 1.19
N PRO A 136 -11.91 16.27 -0.10
CA PRO A 136 -10.57 16.58 -0.60
C PRO A 136 -10.06 17.99 -0.24
N SER A 137 -10.95 18.99 -0.25
CA SER A 137 -10.63 20.37 0.09
C SER A 137 -10.25 20.61 1.55
N GLU A 138 -10.56 19.67 2.44
CA GLU A 138 -10.22 19.72 3.87
C GLU A 138 -8.99 18.88 4.21
N SER A 139 -8.27 18.37 3.20
CA SER A 139 -7.01 17.65 3.40
C SER A 139 -5.93 18.55 4.00
N GLN A 140 -5.16 17.98 4.92
CA GLN A 140 -4.07 18.63 5.63
C GLN A 140 -2.78 17.87 5.38
N LEU A 141 -1.72 18.60 5.06
CA LEU A 141 -0.40 18.04 4.87
C LEU A 141 0.06 17.28 6.12
N LEU A 142 0.50 16.02 5.94
CA LEU A 142 1.07 15.21 7.00
C LEU A 142 2.58 15.05 6.82
N PHE A 143 3.01 14.63 5.63
CA PHE A 143 4.42 14.47 5.28
C PHE A 143 4.71 15.09 3.92
N ASP A 144 5.52 16.15 3.94
CA ASP A 144 6.10 16.75 2.73
C ASP A 144 7.50 16.16 2.48
N PRO A 145 7.74 15.50 1.34
CA PRO A 145 9.08 14.99 1.02
C PRO A 145 10.15 16.09 0.93
N ALA A 146 9.77 17.33 0.57
CA ALA A 146 10.70 18.47 0.50
C ALA A 146 11.26 18.81 1.89
N ASP A 147 10.38 18.94 2.89
CA ASP A 147 10.75 19.22 4.28
C ASP A 147 11.58 18.08 4.89
N MET A 148 11.33 16.86 4.43
CA MET A 148 12.04 15.64 4.87
C MET A 148 13.38 15.42 4.16
N GLY A 149 13.67 16.15 3.07
CA GLY A 149 14.89 15.98 2.27
C GLY A 149 14.96 14.64 1.53
N ILE A 150 13.83 14.14 1.03
CA ILE A 150 13.68 12.88 0.29
C ILE A 150 12.94 13.12 -1.04
N GLU A 151 12.85 12.11 -1.90
CA GLU A 151 12.29 12.24 -3.25
C GLU A 151 10.80 11.87 -3.35
N GLY A 152 10.17 11.52 -2.23
CA GLY A 152 8.76 11.19 -2.17
C GLY A 152 8.42 10.27 -1.01
N ILE A 153 7.21 10.38 -0.48
CA ILE A 153 6.68 9.54 0.60
C ILE A 153 5.21 9.22 0.34
N LYS A 154 4.89 7.92 0.30
CA LYS A 154 3.60 7.40 -0.16
C LYS A 154 3.22 6.05 0.45
N ASP A 155 2.07 5.56 0.03
CA ASP A 155 1.53 4.24 0.35
C ASP A 155 1.41 3.95 1.86
N PRO A 156 0.74 4.83 2.64
CA PRO A 156 0.57 4.60 4.06
C PRO A 156 -0.18 3.29 4.33
N TYR A 157 0.29 2.56 5.34
CA TYR A 157 -0.42 1.48 6.02
C TYR A 157 -0.43 1.78 7.51
N VAL A 158 -1.61 1.80 8.12
CA VAL A 158 -1.78 2.24 9.51
C VAL A 158 -2.47 1.17 10.33
N TYR A 159 -1.91 0.88 11.50
CA TYR A 159 -2.50 0.00 12.50
C TYR A 159 -2.17 0.50 13.91
N THR A 160 -2.82 -0.06 14.93
CA THR A 160 -2.58 0.32 16.33
C THR A 160 -2.06 -0.86 17.14
N VAL A 161 -1.12 -0.58 18.05
CA VAL A 161 -0.59 -1.54 19.03
C VAL A 161 -0.48 -0.84 20.37
N GLY A 162 -1.16 -1.35 21.39
CA GLY A 162 -1.11 -0.77 22.74
C GLY A 162 -1.55 0.69 22.82
N GLY A 163 -2.48 1.12 21.94
CA GLY A 163 -2.95 2.51 21.87
C GLY A 163 -2.06 3.45 21.07
N VAL A 164 -1.00 2.95 20.42
CA VAL A 164 -0.09 3.73 19.58
C VAL A 164 -0.34 3.39 18.11
N TYR A 165 -0.57 4.42 17.30
CA TYR A 165 -0.64 4.30 15.86
C TYR A 165 0.75 4.07 15.29
N HIS A 166 0.87 3.08 14.41
CA HIS A 166 2.05 2.80 13.61
C HIS A 166 1.67 3.00 12.15
N MET A 167 2.33 3.94 11.49
CA MET A 167 2.17 4.20 10.06
C MET A 167 3.44 3.77 9.33
N ILE A 168 3.31 2.75 8.49
CA ILE A 168 4.37 2.30 7.59
C ILE A 168 4.17 2.99 6.24
N LEU A 169 5.24 3.53 5.67
CA LEU A 169 5.21 4.25 4.39
C LEU A 169 6.34 3.78 3.47
N SER A 170 6.09 3.79 2.17
CA SER A 170 7.15 3.80 1.17
C SER A 170 7.75 5.20 1.07
N TYR A 171 9.07 5.31 1.10
CA TYR A 171 9.74 6.57 0.82
C TYR A 171 10.90 6.38 -0.16
N ALA A 172 11.10 7.36 -1.04
CA ALA A 172 12.10 7.33 -2.08
C ALA A 172 13.32 8.13 -1.67
N THR A 173 14.50 7.54 -1.85
CA THR A 173 15.78 8.26 -1.77
C THR A 173 16.50 8.15 -3.09
N ARG A 174 17.21 9.21 -3.50
CA ARG A 174 18.08 9.19 -4.68
C ARG A 174 19.12 8.07 -4.61
N ILE A 175 19.46 7.50 -5.77
CA ILE A 175 20.57 6.55 -5.88
C ILE A 175 21.90 7.23 -5.54
N GLU A 176 22.87 6.44 -5.08
CA GLU A 176 24.23 6.93 -4.90
C GLU A 176 24.83 7.34 -6.25
N ASN A 177 25.57 8.47 -6.26
CA ASN A 177 26.27 8.99 -7.45
C ASN A 177 25.35 9.40 -8.63
N LEU A 178 24.15 9.92 -8.34
CA LEU A 178 23.32 10.57 -9.36
C LEU A 178 24.13 11.65 -10.10
N GLN A 179 24.17 11.54 -11.44
CA GLN A 179 24.88 12.52 -12.26
C GLN A 179 24.09 13.85 -12.29
N ALA A 180 24.81 14.98 -12.24
CA ALA A 180 24.19 16.30 -12.13
C ALA A 180 23.29 16.67 -13.32
N ASP A 181 23.54 16.09 -14.50
CA ASP A 181 22.71 16.26 -15.70
C ASP A 181 21.40 15.45 -15.66
N ARG A 182 21.26 14.52 -14.70
CA ARG A 182 20.06 13.69 -14.46
C ARG A 182 19.15 14.24 -13.35
N GLU A 183 19.53 15.30 -12.64
CA GLU A 183 18.72 15.89 -11.55
C GLU A 183 17.32 16.33 -12.03
N GLY A 184 17.24 16.92 -13.24
CA GLY A 184 15.97 17.35 -13.82
C GLY A 184 15.00 16.20 -14.15
N ASP A 185 15.49 14.97 -14.27
CA ASP A 185 14.68 13.81 -14.66
C ASP A 185 13.87 13.23 -13.50
N LEU A 186 14.30 13.44 -12.25
CA LEU A 186 13.67 12.84 -11.06
C LEU A 186 12.15 13.08 -11.03
N HIS A 187 11.73 14.32 -11.23
CA HIS A 187 10.33 14.71 -11.06
C HIS A 187 9.66 15.16 -12.36
N ALA A 188 10.34 14.99 -13.51
CA ALA A 188 9.85 15.41 -14.82
C ALA A 188 8.49 14.80 -15.21
N THR A 189 8.16 13.60 -14.69
CA THR A 189 6.88 12.91 -14.94
C THR A 189 5.95 12.84 -13.72
N ALA A 190 6.24 13.63 -12.68
CA ALA A 190 5.59 13.57 -11.38
C ALA A 190 5.59 12.15 -10.79
N ASP A 191 6.73 11.44 -10.90
CA ASP A 191 6.89 10.09 -10.40
C ASP A 191 8.35 9.63 -10.36
N ALA A 192 9.13 10.10 -9.37
CA ALA A 192 10.55 9.71 -9.26
C ALA A 192 10.79 8.20 -9.12
N TYR A 193 9.78 7.44 -8.70
CA TYR A 193 9.83 5.98 -8.60
C TYR A 193 9.95 5.31 -9.97
N ASN A 194 9.52 5.95 -11.07
CA ASN A 194 9.60 5.33 -12.41
C ASN A 194 10.87 5.66 -13.20
N THR A 195 11.80 6.41 -12.60
CA THR A 195 12.98 6.95 -13.31
C THR A 195 14.21 6.04 -13.22
N GLY A 196 14.24 5.15 -12.24
CA GLY A 196 15.43 4.38 -11.87
C GLY A 196 16.52 5.20 -11.18
N LEU A 197 16.22 6.46 -10.82
CA LEU A 197 17.12 7.38 -10.13
C LEU A 197 16.89 7.43 -8.62
N THR A 198 15.90 6.68 -8.14
CA THR A 198 15.59 6.52 -6.72
C THR A 198 15.58 5.05 -6.34
N VAL A 199 15.59 4.75 -5.05
CA VAL A 199 15.25 3.44 -4.47
C VAL A 199 14.03 3.60 -3.56
N SER A 200 13.14 2.60 -3.55
CA SER A 200 11.96 2.58 -2.67
C SER A 200 12.25 1.81 -1.39
N ARG A 201 12.12 2.52 -0.26
CA ARG A 201 12.44 2.06 1.09
C ARG A 201 11.19 2.08 1.96
N THR A 202 11.19 1.33 3.05
CA THR A 202 10.11 1.34 4.04
C THR A 202 10.53 2.13 5.27
N GLY A 203 9.74 3.13 5.63
CA GLY A 203 9.88 3.85 6.90
C GLY A 203 8.69 3.67 7.82
N LEU A 204 8.87 4.12 9.07
CA LEU A 204 7.87 4.09 10.12
C LEU A 204 7.64 5.50 10.66
N ALA A 205 6.39 5.81 10.96
CA ALA A 205 6.00 6.92 11.82
C ALA A 205 5.09 6.42 12.94
N THR A 206 5.12 7.08 14.09
CA THR A 206 4.27 6.72 15.23
C THR A 206 3.50 7.90 15.78
N SER A 207 2.30 7.66 16.28
CA SER A 207 1.45 8.70 16.88
C SER A 207 0.65 8.14 18.06
N ILE A 208 0.33 9.01 19.02
CA ILE A 208 -0.57 8.70 20.14
C ILE A 208 -1.98 9.26 19.95
N ASP A 209 -2.18 10.17 18.99
CA ASP A 209 -3.46 10.83 18.73
C ASP A 209 -4.02 10.55 17.32
N GLY A 210 -3.23 9.88 16.47
CA GLY A 210 -3.59 9.56 15.10
C GLY A 210 -3.58 10.77 14.15
N ARG A 211 -3.02 11.91 14.58
CA ARG A 211 -2.96 13.16 13.81
C ARG A 211 -1.53 13.66 13.65
N HIS A 212 -0.78 13.69 14.75
CA HIS A 212 0.61 14.13 14.77
C HIS A 212 1.51 12.91 14.82
N PHE A 213 2.24 12.65 13.72
CA PHE A 213 3.12 11.51 13.60
C PHE A 213 4.59 11.92 13.73
N GLU A 214 5.31 11.21 14.58
CA GLU A 214 6.77 11.32 14.69
C GLU A 214 7.42 10.37 13.69
N TRP A 215 8.17 10.91 12.73
CA TRP A 215 8.91 10.13 11.74
C TRP A 215 10.09 9.39 12.39
N GLN A 216 10.02 8.06 12.44
CA GLN A 216 11.02 7.17 13.03
C GLN A 216 12.11 6.72 12.04
N ARG A 217 11.96 7.07 10.76
CA ARG A 217 12.87 6.73 9.64
C ARG A 217 12.77 5.25 9.21
N ASP A 218 13.82 4.77 8.57
CA ASP A 218 13.94 3.49 7.89
C ASP A 218 13.73 2.29 8.82
N ILE A 219 12.95 1.32 8.37
CA ILE A 219 12.79 0.01 9.03
C ILE A 219 13.08 -1.17 8.09
N PHE A 220 13.05 -0.97 6.77
CA PHE A 220 13.38 -2.01 5.81
C PHE A 220 13.77 -1.42 4.45
N SER A 221 14.97 -1.75 3.98
CA SER A 221 15.58 -1.13 2.80
C SER A 221 16.14 -2.13 1.79
N PRO A 222 16.16 -1.78 0.48
CA PRO A 222 16.89 -2.52 -0.54
C PRO A 222 18.37 -2.64 -0.20
N THR A 223 18.96 -3.78 -0.57
CA THR A 223 20.39 -4.05 -0.35
C THR A 223 21.24 -3.82 -1.59
N GLY A 224 20.61 -3.48 -2.72
CA GLY A 224 21.27 -3.41 -4.02
C GLY A 224 21.49 -4.78 -4.70
N GLU A 225 21.09 -5.87 -4.05
CA GLU A 225 21.21 -7.24 -4.57
C GLU A 225 19.89 -8.01 -4.43
N GLY A 226 19.71 -9.02 -5.28
CA GLY A 226 18.54 -9.91 -5.25
C GLY A 226 17.35 -9.43 -6.07
N TRP A 227 16.23 -10.14 -5.92
CA TRP A 227 14.99 -9.88 -6.66
C TRP A 227 14.25 -8.61 -6.20
N ASP A 228 14.62 -8.08 -5.03
CA ASP A 228 14.09 -6.89 -4.37
C ASP A 228 15.19 -5.84 -4.11
N ALA A 229 16.18 -5.79 -5.01
CA ALA A 229 17.35 -4.91 -4.95
C ALA A 229 17.04 -3.40 -5.04
N TRP A 230 15.85 -3.03 -5.53
CA TRP A 230 15.48 -1.64 -5.82
C TRP A 230 14.26 -1.15 -5.03
N CYS A 231 13.26 -2.02 -4.82
CA CYS A 231 12.07 -1.73 -4.05
C CYS A 231 11.92 -2.74 -2.93
N ARG A 232 11.68 -2.23 -1.72
CA ARG A 232 11.26 -2.97 -0.54
C ARG A 232 10.25 -2.13 0.23
N ARG A 233 8.97 -2.30 -0.10
CA ARG A 233 7.83 -1.58 0.49
C ARG A 233 6.99 -2.53 1.32
N ILE A 234 7.01 -2.42 2.64
CA ILE A 234 6.08 -3.15 3.50
C ILE A 234 4.67 -2.60 3.28
N CYS A 235 3.72 -3.48 2.99
CA CYS A 235 2.34 -3.12 2.67
C CYS A 235 1.38 -3.40 3.82
N SER A 236 1.56 -4.48 4.57
CA SER A 236 0.73 -4.79 5.73
C SER A 236 1.46 -5.75 6.67
N ALA A 237 0.92 -5.91 7.87
CA ALA A 237 1.43 -6.89 8.83
C ALA A 237 0.29 -7.57 9.60
N VAL A 238 0.54 -8.83 9.96
CA VAL A 238 -0.30 -9.65 10.84
C VAL A 238 0.48 -9.89 12.11
N TYR A 239 -0.18 -9.88 13.27
CA TYR A 239 0.46 -10.14 14.56
C TYR A 239 -0.20 -11.35 15.25
N LEU A 240 0.52 -12.47 15.29
CA LEU A 240 0.06 -13.74 15.85
C LEU A 240 1.05 -14.24 16.89
N ASP A 241 0.57 -14.62 18.07
CA ASP A 241 1.37 -15.20 19.16
C ASP A 241 2.67 -14.45 19.50
N GLY A 242 2.64 -13.11 19.40
CA GLY A 242 3.81 -12.28 19.70
C GLY A 242 4.76 -12.05 18.52
N VAL A 243 4.41 -12.49 17.32
CA VAL A 243 5.24 -12.43 16.12
C VAL A 243 4.52 -11.69 15.00
N TYR A 244 5.21 -10.73 14.40
CA TYR A 244 4.80 -10.11 13.15
C TYR A 244 5.12 -11.03 11.96
N THR A 245 4.18 -11.15 11.04
CA THR A 245 4.43 -11.50 9.65
C THR A 245 4.05 -10.30 8.80
N ALA A 246 5.02 -9.65 8.17
CA ALA A 246 4.80 -8.51 7.30
C ALA A 246 4.92 -8.90 5.83
N PHE A 247 4.02 -8.39 5.00
CA PHE A 247 4.02 -8.57 3.56
C PHE A 247 4.65 -7.34 2.91
N TYR A 248 5.54 -7.54 1.96
CA TYR A 248 6.20 -6.44 1.27
C TYR A 248 6.25 -6.65 -0.24
N ASP A 249 6.18 -5.55 -0.97
CA ASP A 249 6.39 -5.50 -2.41
C ASP A 249 7.88 -5.34 -2.72
N GLY A 250 8.37 -6.14 -3.65
CA GLY A 250 9.76 -6.13 -4.09
C GLY A 250 9.94 -6.11 -5.61
N ALA A 251 10.99 -5.42 -6.04
CA ALA A 251 11.46 -5.39 -7.43
C ALA A 251 12.98 -5.17 -7.49
N SER A 252 13.63 -5.71 -8.52
CA SER A 252 15.09 -5.69 -8.68
C SER A 252 15.60 -4.35 -9.20
N ASP A 253 14.79 -3.68 -10.00
CA ASP A 253 15.11 -2.42 -10.66
C ASP A 253 13.82 -1.76 -11.17
N VAL A 254 13.96 -0.59 -11.79
CA VAL A 254 12.85 0.23 -12.29
C VAL A 254 11.96 -0.49 -13.31
N SER A 255 12.44 -1.52 -14.01
CA SER A 255 11.59 -2.29 -14.93
C SER A 255 10.48 -3.06 -14.20
N GLY A 256 10.66 -3.32 -12.90
CA GLY A 256 9.64 -3.89 -12.03
C GLY A 256 8.72 -2.86 -11.37
N ASN A 257 8.92 -1.55 -11.60
CA ASN A 257 8.01 -0.53 -11.10
C ASN A 257 6.61 -0.76 -11.71
N TYR A 258 5.60 -0.81 -10.84
CA TYR A 258 4.22 -1.23 -11.15
C TYR A 258 3.98 -2.75 -11.23
N GLU A 259 5.03 -3.54 -11.31
CA GLU A 259 5.01 -4.99 -11.52
C GLU A 259 5.65 -5.72 -10.33
N GLU A 260 5.57 -5.11 -9.14
CA GLU A 260 6.19 -5.64 -7.94
C GLU A 260 5.58 -6.99 -7.53
N ARG A 261 6.38 -7.80 -6.82
CA ARG A 261 5.98 -9.13 -6.35
C ARG A 261 6.11 -9.21 -4.84
N THR A 262 5.36 -10.10 -4.21
CA THR A 262 5.24 -10.10 -2.75
C THR A 262 6.25 -11.04 -2.09
N GLY A 263 7.00 -10.51 -1.14
CA GLY A 263 7.82 -11.24 -0.17
C GLY A 263 7.25 -11.16 1.25
N ILE A 264 7.90 -11.83 2.20
CA ILE A 264 7.51 -11.79 3.62
C ILE A 264 8.69 -11.56 4.57
N LEU A 265 8.40 -10.85 5.65
CA LEU A 265 9.29 -10.60 6.78
C LEU A 265 8.69 -11.17 8.05
N SER A 266 9.51 -11.53 9.03
CA SER A 266 9.03 -11.96 10.35
C SER A 266 9.94 -11.54 11.49
N GLY A 267 9.35 -11.27 12.65
CA GLY A 267 10.06 -10.87 13.87
C GLY A 267 9.10 -10.41 14.96
N THR A 268 9.62 -10.15 16.16
CA THR A 268 8.80 -9.69 17.31
C THR A 268 8.69 -8.18 17.40
N ASP A 269 9.47 -7.44 16.62
CA ASP A 269 9.49 -5.99 16.56
C ASP A 269 9.43 -5.55 15.10
N ILE A 270 8.42 -4.74 14.77
CA ILE A 270 8.19 -4.21 13.43
C ILE A 270 9.40 -3.44 12.88
N ARG A 271 10.25 -2.88 13.76
CA ARG A 271 11.45 -2.12 13.37
C ARG A 271 12.62 -3.02 12.95
N SER A 272 12.56 -4.32 13.23
CA SER A 272 13.68 -5.24 13.07
C SER A 272 13.25 -6.62 12.57
N LEU A 273 12.41 -6.65 11.53
CA LEU A 273 11.95 -7.88 10.91
C LEU A 273 13.04 -8.53 10.05
N LYS A 274 13.07 -9.87 10.07
CA LYS A 274 13.95 -10.68 9.23
C LYS A 274 13.24 -11.03 7.92
N CYS A 275 13.91 -10.81 6.79
CA CYS A 275 13.44 -11.30 5.49
C CYS A 275 13.46 -12.83 5.45
N LEU A 276 12.32 -13.44 5.11
CA LEU A 276 12.19 -14.89 4.92
C LEU A 276 12.19 -15.31 3.45
N THR A 277 12.26 -14.33 2.54
CA THR A 277 12.20 -14.52 1.09
C THR A 277 13.41 -13.92 0.36
N PRO A 278 14.66 -14.25 0.75
CA PRO A 278 15.84 -13.66 0.13
C PRO A 278 16.04 -14.11 -1.33
N ASP A 279 15.57 -15.31 -1.68
CA ASP A 279 15.87 -15.96 -2.97
C ASP A 279 14.79 -15.71 -4.04
N GLY A 280 13.65 -15.11 -3.68
CA GLY A 280 12.55 -14.83 -4.60
C GLY A 280 11.25 -14.48 -3.89
N PRO A 281 10.27 -13.90 -4.62
CA PRO A 281 8.95 -13.62 -4.07
C PRO A 281 8.22 -14.92 -3.70
N ILE A 282 7.39 -14.85 -2.66
CA ILE A 282 6.61 -16.00 -2.17
C ILE A 282 5.18 -16.02 -2.72
N LEU A 283 4.64 -14.87 -3.12
CA LEU A 283 3.32 -14.74 -3.74
C LEU A 283 3.45 -13.97 -5.05
N THR A 284 2.95 -14.58 -6.13
CA THR A 284 2.99 -14.03 -7.50
C THR A 284 1.70 -14.36 -8.24
N SER A 285 1.37 -13.55 -9.24
CA SER A 285 0.41 -13.95 -10.27
C SER A 285 1.00 -15.04 -11.18
N ALA A 286 0.12 -15.86 -11.73
CA ALA A 286 0.47 -16.80 -12.81
C ALA A 286 0.46 -16.15 -14.21
N HIS A 287 0.18 -14.86 -14.29
CA HIS A 287 -0.02 -14.12 -15.53
C HIS A 287 0.93 -12.92 -15.64
N ALA A 288 1.07 -12.39 -16.85
CA ALA A 288 1.92 -11.26 -17.18
C ALA A 288 3.33 -11.39 -16.57
N THR A 289 3.77 -10.39 -15.80
CA THR A 289 5.07 -10.34 -15.10
C THR A 289 5.12 -11.18 -13.83
N GLY A 290 3.98 -11.73 -13.41
CA GLY A 290 3.78 -12.34 -12.10
C GLY A 290 3.46 -11.36 -10.99
N SER A 291 3.12 -10.10 -11.30
CA SER A 291 2.78 -9.07 -10.30
C SER A 291 1.64 -9.51 -9.38
N LEU A 292 1.93 -9.40 -8.08
CA LEU A 292 1.00 -9.57 -6.97
C LEU A 292 1.54 -8.68 -5.86
N ARG A 293 0.84 -7.59 -5.58
CA ARG A 293 1.35 -6.49 -4.77
C ARG A 293 0.28 -5.85 -3.90
N TYR A 294 0.71 -4.99 -2.99
CA TYR A 294 -0.15 -4.32 -2.02
C TYR A 294 -1.04 -5.30 -1.25
N VAL A 295 -0.44 -6.42 -0.80
CA VAL A 295 -1.15 -7.34 0.09
C VAL A 295 -1.54 -6.59 1.36
N ASP A 296 -2.83 -6.53 1.61
CA ASP A 296 -3.45 -5.93 2.78
C ASP A 296 -4.17 -7.02 3.58
N ALA A 297 -3.60 -7.38 4.72
CA ALA A 297 -4.04 -8.47 5.55
C ALA A 297 -4.92 -7.98 6.70
N LEU A 298 -6.23 -8.22 6.58
CA LEU A 298 -7.22 -7.93 7.62
C LEU A 298 -7.39 -9.16 8.52
N GLN A 299 -6.80 -9.10 9.71
CA GLN A 299 -6.74 -10.19 10.67
C GLN A 299 -7.99 -10.22 11.58
N PHE A 300 -8.61 -11.40 11.69
CA PHE A 300 -9.65 -11.75 12.67
C PHE A 300 -9.13 -12.81 13.65
N PRO A 301 -9.85 -13.13 14.74
CA PRO A 301 -9.45 -14.18 15.67
C PRO A 301 -9.33 -15.57 15.04
N ASP A 302 -10.16 -15.88 14.04
CA ASP A 302 -10.32 -17.22 13.45
C ASP A 302 -9.91 -17.30 11.98
N ARG A 303 -9.53 -16.17 11.36
CA ARG A 303 -9.20 -16.10 9.93
C ARG A 303 -8.41 -14.83 9.59
N ILE A 304 -7.87 -14.79 8.39
CA ILE A 304 -7.30 -13.58 7.78
C ILE A 304 -7.93 -13.40 6.40
N HIS A 305 -8.35 -12.18 6.10
CA HIS A 305 -8.76 -11.74 4.78
C HIS A 305 -7.58 -11.04 4.11
N TYR A 306 -7.09 -11.57 3.00
CA TYR A 306 -5.99 -10.99 2.22
C TYR A 306 -6.55 -10.32 0.97
N TYR A 307 -6.59 -8.99 0.97
CA TYR A 307 -6.90 -8.19 -0.22
C TYR A 307 -5.61 -7.83 -0.93
N TYR A 308 -5.55 -7.94 -2.26
CA TYR A 308 -4.32 -7.69 -3.01
C TYR A 308 -4.59 -7.33 -4.45
N GLU A 309 -3.66 -6.59 -5.07
CA GLU A 309 -3.67 -6.29 -6.50
C GLU A 309 -2.98 -7.43 -7.26
N TYR A 310 -3.59 -7.92 -8.33
CA TYR A 310 -3.19 -9.13 -9.04
C TYR A 310 -3.19 -8.93 -10.55
N ALA A 311 -2.08 -9.26 -11.22
CA ALA A 311 -2.00 -9.17 -12.68
C ALA A 311 -2.84 -10.26 -13.39
N ARG A 312 -3.54 -9.85 -14.44
CA ARG A 312 -4.41 -10.70 -15.27
C ARG A 312 -3.72 -11.18 -16.55
N PRO A 313 -4.29 -12.17 -17.26
CA PRO A 313 -3.79 -12.64 -18.55
C PRO A 313 -3.69 -11.55 -19.64
N ASP A 314 -4.53 -10.52 -19.56
CA ASP A 314 -4.58 -9.39 -20.49
C ASP A 314 -3.68 -8.22 -20.08
N GLY A 315 -2.90 -8.34 -19.00
CA GLY A 315 -2.01 -7.28 -18.51
C GLY A 315 -2.71 -6.21 -17.65
N ALA A 316 -4.03 -6.27 -17.49
CA ALA A 316 -4.74 -5.45 -16.50
C ALA A 316 -4.49 -5.99 -15.09
N HIS A 317 -4.76 -5.18 -14.06
CA HIS A 317 -4.67 -5.59 -12.66
C HIS A 317 -6.04 -5.49 -12.01
N GLU A 318 -6.41 -6.51 -11.25
CA GLU A 318 -7.66 -6.58 -10.51
C GLU A 318 -7.40 -6.68 -9.01
N LEU A 319 -8.40 -6.29 -8.21
CA LEU A 319 -8.37 -6.48 -6.77
C LEU A 319 -8.96 -7.86 -6.44
N ARG A 320 -8.20 -8.70 -5.74
CA ARG A 320 -8.61 -10.05 -5.32
C ARG A 320 -8.59 -10.23 -3.81
N LEU A 321 -9.37 -11.21 -3.35
CA LEU A 321 -9.46 -11.65 -1.96
C LEU A 321 -9.14 -13.15 -1.84
N ASN A 322 -8.36 -13.50 -0.83
CA ASN A 322 -8.34 -14.84 -0.26
C ASN A 322 -8.69 -14.79 1.23
N VAL A 323 -9.47 -15.76 1.70
CA VAL A 323 -9.77 -15.94 3.13
C VAL A 323 -9.10 -17.21 3.62
N VAL A 324 -8.27 -17.09 4.66
CA VAL A 324 -7.53 -18.22 5.23
C VAL A 324 -7.89 -18.36 6.70
N ALA A 325 -8.33 -19.55 7.11
CA ALA A 325 -8.65 -19.83 8.52
C ALA A 325 -7.38 -19.90 9.38
N LEU A 326 -7.48 -19.41 10.62
CA LEU A 326 -6.49 -19.59 11.68
C LEU A 326 -6.91 -20.81 12.51
N SER A 327 -5.98 -21.76 12.66
CA SER A 327 -6.17 -23.02 13.38
C SER A 327 -5.72 -22.94 14.82
#